data_AF-A0AAE5XF98-F1
#
_entry.id   AF-A0AAE5XF98-F1
#
_cell.length_a   1.000
_cell.length_b   1.000
_cell.length_c   1.000
_cell.angle_alpha   90.00
_cell.angle_beta   90.00
_cell.angle_gamma   90.00
#
_symmetry.space_group_name_H-M   'P 1'
#
loop_
_entity.id
_entity.type
_entity.pdbx_description
1 polymer ?
#
loop_
_entity_poly.entity_id
_entity_poly.type
_entity_poly.pdbx_seq_one_letter_code
_entity_poly.pdbx_strand_id
1 'polypeptide(L)'
;MQNFEYDFLVFIGRFQPFHRGHLAVIEQGLRKARQMIVLCGSAHQPRSTRNPWSVNEREDMVRSALSKEDNQRVHIAPLMDIVYNDEIWVRNVQSTVQGLVTAHHGMPHKSAKVGLIGHSKDHSSFYLKLFPQWGSVEVENVDGISATPVREAIFGVNQTDRRGGMNYLESSDADLALPAAVREKLAKFCLSEDYEEIKYEHDFIAKYKRAWSAAPYAPTFVTVDAVIVQSGHVLLVERKSRPGKGLLALPGGFVDQNEKLLDACLRELREETRLKVPAPVLRGSIKAQQVFDDPHRSARGRTITHAFHIELEPSSELPKVKGGDDARQAMWVPLAELDPGKLYEDHYFIIQEMTGI
;
A
#
# COMPACT_ATOMS: atom_id res chain seq x y z
N MET A 1 32.27 25.51 10.33
CA MET A 1 31.03 24.98 9.74
C MET A 1 31.22 23.49 9.54
N GLN A 2 30.26 22.66 9.95
CA GLN A 2 30.31 21.23 9.68
C GLN A 2 30.29 21.02 8.16
N ASN A 3 31.27 20.29 7.63
CA ASN A 3 31.37 20.02 6.19
C ASN A 3 30.56 18.76 5.89
N PHE A 4 29.39 18.91 5.27
CA PHE A 4 28.54 17.78 4.89
C PHE A 4 28.92 17.25 3.50
N GLU A 5 28.84 15.93 3.33
CA GLU A 5 29.10 15.26 2.05
C GLU A 5 27.98 15.53 1.04
N TYR A 6 26.75 15.71 1.51
CA TYR A 6 25.55 15.99 0.71
C TYR A 6 24.79 17.21 1.25
N ASP A 7 24.07 17.91 0.38
CA ASP A 7 23.09 18.91 0.81
C ASP A 7 21.82 18.20 1.30
N PHE A 8 21.41 17.14 0.60
CA PHE A 8 20.26 16.30 0.93
C PHE A 8 20.58 14.81 0.79
N LEU A 9 20.15 14.01 1.76
CA LEU A 9 19.99 12.57 1.59
C LEU A 9 18.52 12.20 1.66
N VAL A 10 18.09 11.33 0.74
CA VAL A 10 16.72 10.87 0.60
C VAL A 10 16.62 9.43 1.10
N PHE A 11 15.72 9.18 2.05
CA PHE A 11 15.42 7.86 2.57
C PHE A 11 13.98 7.49 2.23
N ILE A 12 13.80 6.41 1.48
CA ILE A 12 12.49 5.93 1.04
C ILE A 12 12.13 4.68 1.84
N GLY A 13 10.93 4.66 2.42
CA GLY A 13 10.48 3.51 3.19
C GLY A 13 8.99 3.52 3.51
N ARG A 14 8.45 2.36 3.86
CA ARG A 14 7.05 2.25 4.31
C ARG A 14 6.87 2.62 5.77
N PHE A 15 7.86 2.33 6.63
CA PHE A 15 7.82 2.62 8.06
C PHE A 15 6.58 2.04 8.78
N GLN A 16 6.30 0.75 8.58
CA GLN A 16 5.12 0.04 9.10
C GLN A 16 5.46 -1.03 10.15
N PRO A 17 5.90 -0.68 11.38
CA PRO A 17 6.03 0.67 11.93
C PRO A 17 7.43 1.25 11.72
N PHE A 18 7.64 2.51 12.13
CA PHE A 18 8.97 3.04 12.31
C PHE A 18 9.69 2.29 13.46
N HIS A 19 10.98 1.98 13.29
CA HIS A 19 11.72 1.12 14.23
C HIS A 19 13.17 1.60 14.33
N ARG A 20 13.95 1.07 15.29
CA ARG A 20 15.32 1.53 15.56
C ARG A 20 16.26 1.39 14.36
N GLY A 21 16.10 0.35 13.54
CA GLY A 21 16.82 0.26 12.27
C GLY A 21 16.58 1.45 11.31
N HIS A 22 15.33 1.94 11.22
CA HIS A 22 15.03 3.14 10.42
C HIS A 22 15.60 4.42 11.05
N LEU A 23 15.53 4.53 12.39
CA LEU A 23 16.11 5.66 13.13
C LEU A 23 17.62 5.76 12.88
N ALA A 24 18.34 4.63 12.96
CA ALA A 24 19.77 4.60 12.71
C ALA A 24 20.13 5.05 11.28
N VAL A 25 19.32 4.74 10.27
CA VAL A 25 19.52 5.25 8.90
C VAL A 25 19.38 6.77 8.86
N ILE A 26 18.35 7.33 9.50
CA ILE A 26 18.15 8.79 9.55
C ILE A 26 19.32 9.47 10.29
N GLU A 27 19.75 8.94 11.43
CA GLU A 27 20.88 9.48 12.20
C GLU A 27 22.19 9.45 11.41
N GLN A 28 22.47 8.36 10.68
CA GLN A 28 23.63 8.28 9.79
C GLN A 28 23.52 9.28 8.63
N GLY A 29 22.34 9.44 8.06
CA GLY A 29 22.06 10.44 7.04
C GLY A 29 22.32 11.86 7.53
N LEU A 30 21.86 12.22 8.73
CA LEU A 30 22.07 13.55 9.33
C LEU A 30 23.54 13.85 9.69
N ARG A 31 24.39 12.82 9.81
CA ARG A 31 25.86 13.00 9.94
C ARG A 31 26.51 13.34 8.59
N LYS A 32 25.96 12.85 7.48
CA LYS A 32 26.51 12.98 6.13
C LYS A 32 25.89 14.11 5.31
N ALA A 33 24.65 14.51 5.60
CA ALA A 33 23.90 15.49 4.84
C ALA A 33 23.43 16.66 5.68
N ARG A 34 23.35 17.85 5.07
CA ARG A 34 22.81 19.03 5.75
C ARG A 34 21.35 18.84 6.14
N GLN A 35 20.55 18.22 5.26
CA GLN A 35 19.13 17.92 5.49
C GLN A 35 18.80 16.49 5.02
N MET A 36 17.76 15.92 5.61
CA MET A 36 17.19 14.62 5.24
C MET A 36 15.82 14.81 4.62
N ILE A 37 15.53 14.05 3.56
CA ILE A 37 14.18 13.88 3.02
C ILE A 37 13.76 12.45 3.31
N VAL A 38 12.63 12.25 3.95
CA VAL A 38 12.04 10.94 4.25
C VAL A 38 10.76 10.80 3.44
N LEU A 39 10.77 9.90 2.45
CA LEU A 39 9.60 9.60 1.63
C LEU A 39 8.86 8.41 2.22
N CYS A 40 7.67 8.67 2.78
CA CYS A 40 6.79 7.66 3.36
C CYS A 40 5.98 6.97 2.24
N GLY A 41 6.49 5.85 1.74
CA GLY A 41 5.86 5.01 0.71
C GLY A 41 4.52 4.40 1.13
N SER A 42 3.80 3.80 0.18
CA SER A 42 2.44 3.28 0.37
C SER A 42 1.50 4.29 1.05
N ALA A 43 1.65 5.58 0.73
CA ALA A 43 0.78 6.63 1.24
C ALA A 43 -0.61 6.56 0.58
N HIS A 44 -1.62 7.07 1.29
CA HIS A 44 -3.01 7.14 0.83
C HIS A 44 -3.63 5.80 0.45
N GLN A 45 -3.17 4.69 1.03
CA GLN A 45 -3.82 3.37 0.93
C GLN A 45 -4.69 3.11 2.16
N PRO A 46 -5.74 2.28 2.03
CA PRO A 46 -6.49 1.81 3.19
C PRO A 46 -5.59 1.03 4.15
N ARG A 47 -6.01 1.00 5.42
CA ARG A 47 -5.36 0.16 6.43
C ARG A 47 -5.45 -1.32 6.03
N SER A 48 -4.37 -2.05 6.25
CA SER A 48 -4.29 -3.49 6.03
C SER A 48 -3.27 -4.13 6.98
N THR A 49 -3.23 -5.46 7.04
CA THR A 49 -2.20 -6.17 7.83
C THR A 49 -0.76 -5.86 7.42
N ARG A 50 -0.53 -5.42 6.17
CA ARG A 50 0.79 -5.01 5.66
C ARG A 50 1.04 -3.50 5.82
N ASN A 51 0.00 -2.68 5.75
CA ASN A 51 0.01 -1.24 5.98
C ASN A 51 -0.98 -0.84 7.09
N PRO A 52 -0.72 -1.19 8.36
CA PRO A 52 -1.71 -0.95 9.42
C PRO A 52 -1.80 0.53 9.82
N TRP A 53 -0.74 1.32 9.65
CA TRP A 53 -0.70 2.75 10.02
C TRP A 53 -0.78 3.67 8.82
N SER A 54 -1.58 4.73 8.95
CA SER A 54 -1.69 5.83 7.99
C SER A 54 -0.38 6.58 7.82
N VAL A 55 -0.24 7.39 6.76
CA VAL A 55 0.97 8.20 6.56
C VAL A 55 1.18 9.23 7.67
N ASN A 56 0.10 9.81 8.21
CA ASN A 56 0.18 10.78 9.30
C ASN A 56 0.65 10.13 10.61
N GLU A 57 0.14 8.94 10.94
CA GLU A 57 0.61 8.20 12.12
C GLU A 57 2.09 7.81 11.97
N ARG A 58 2.51 7.40 10.78
CA ARG A 58 3.91 7.07 10.51
C ARG A 58 4.82 8.31 10.59
N GLU A 59 4.37 9.45 10.08
CA GLU A 59 5.08 10.71 10.26
C GLU A 59 5.23 11.06 11.74
N ASP A 60 4.16 10.95 12.54
CA ASP A 60 4.20 11.17 13.99
C ASP A 60 5.16 10.20 14.70
N MET A 61 5.21 8.93 14.28
CA MET A 61 6.21 7.97 14.76
C MET A 61 7.64 8.42 14.45
N VAL A 62 7.93 8.84 13.21
CA VAL A 62 9.26 9.35 12.83
C VAL A 62 9.63 10.57 13.66
N ARG A 63 8.75 11.58 13.71
CA ARG A 63 9.01 12.85 14.41
C ARG A 63 9.23 12.66 15.90
N SER A 64 8.44 11.80 16.54
CA SER A 64 8.54 11.53 17.97
C SER A 64 9.80 10.75 18.37
N ALA A 65 10.45 10.07 17.42
CA ALA A 65 11.71 9.36 17.65
C ALA A 65 12.95 10.26 17.50
N LEU A 66 12.80 11.48 16.98
CA LEU A 66 13.90 12.39 16.68
C LEU A 66 14.02 13.50 17.73
N SER A 67 15.24 14.01 17.91
CA SER A 67 15.47 15.23 18.72
C SER A 67 14.80 16.46 18.09
N LYS A 68 14.68 17.56 18.83
CA LYS A 68 14.12 18.81 18.28
C LYS A 68 15.02 19.37 17.18
N GLU A 69 16.32 19.25 17.37
CA GLU A 69 17.37 19.71 16.46
C GLU A 69 17.36 18.90 15.16
N ASP A 70 17.24 17.57 15.25
CA ASP A 70 17.16 16.70 14.07
C ASP A 70 15.85 16.92 13.31
N ASN A 71 14.72 17.11 14.02
CA ASN A 71 13.44 17.40 13.39
C ASN A 71 13.47 18.67 12.51
N GLN A 72 14.29 19.67 12.83
CA GLN A 72 14.45 20.87 12.00
C GLN A 72 15.16 20.59 10.66
N ARG A 73 15.85 19.46 10.56
CA ARG A 73 16.63 19.05 9.38
C ARG A 73 16.00 17.89 8.62
N VAL A 74 14.84 17.39 9.04
CA VAL A 74 14.15 16.24 8.43
C VAL A 74 12.83 16.68 7.81
N HIS A 75 12.72 16.51 6.50
CA HIS A 75 11.52 16.79 5.71
C HIS A 75 10.83 15.48 5.37
N ILE A 76 9.58 15.31 5.82
CA ILE A 76 8.83 14.08 5.61
C ILE A 76 7.74 14.37 4.57
N ALA A 77 7.60 13.50 3.58
CA ALA A 77 6.56 13.64 2.55
C ALA A 77 5.92 12.28 2.23
N PRO A 78 4.60 12.25 1.94
CA PRO A 78 3.94 11.05 1.44
C PRO A 78 4.45 10.69 0.04
N LEU A 79 4.52 9.39 -0.23
CA LEU A 79 4.80 8.84 -1.56
C LEU A 79 3.79 7.74 -1.85
N MET A 80 2.99 7.94 -2.89
CA MET A 80 2.04 6.94 -3.37
C MET A 80 2.80 5.85 -4.13
N ASP A 81 2.37 4.60 -3.97
CA ASP A 81 2.88 3.50 -4.79
C ASP A 81 2.32 3.63 -6.22
N ILE A 82 3.04 3.12 -7.21
CA ILE A 82 2.52 2.92 -8.57
C ILE A 82 2.93 1.51 -8.98
N VAL A 83 2.08 0.53 -8.62
CA VAL A 83 2.46 -0.90 -8.61
C VAL A 83 2.86 -1.43 -9.99
N TYR A 84 2.24 -0.90 -11.04
CA TYR A 84 2.35 -1.43 -12.40
C TYR A 84 3.13 -0.51 -13.35
N ASN A 85 3.66 0.62 -12.87
CA ASN A 85 4.37 1.58 -13.70
C ASN A 85 5.51 2.27 -12.94
N ASP A 86 6.70 1.66 -13.02
CA ASP A 86 7.92 2.15 -12.39
C ASP A 86 8.33 3.55 -12.89
N GLU A 87 8.06 3.91 -14.15
CA GLU A 87 8.43 5.21 -14.70
C GLU A 87 7.65 6.35 -14.04
N ILE A 88 6.33 6.16 -13.86
CA ILE A 88 5.50 7.11 -13.13
C ILE A 88 5.94 7.18 -11.66
N TRP A 89 6.26 6.04 -11.04
CA TRP A 89 6.80 6.03 -9.66
C TRP A 89 8.11 6.83 -9.55
N VAL A 90 9.07 6.59 -10.45
CA VAL A 90 10.34 7.32 -10.52
C VAL A 90 10.10 8.81 -10.71
N ARG A 91 9.21 9.20 -11.63
CA ARG A 91 8.84 10.60 -11.86
C ARG A 91 8.26 11.24 -10.60
N ASN A 92 7.41 10.53 -9.86
CA ASN A 92 6.82 11.02 -8.61
C ASN A 92 7.89 11.23 -7.53
N VAL A 93 8.80 10.27 -7.35
CA VAL A 93 9.95 10.42 -6.44
C VAL A 93 10.79 11.64 -6.81
N GLN A 94 11.18 11.77 -8.08
CA GLN A 94 11.97 12.89 -8.58
C GLN A 94 11.28 14.24 -8.34
N SER A 95 9.99 14.33 -8.66
CA SER A 95 9.22 15.57 -8.51
C SER A 95 9.08 15.98 -7.04
N THR A 96 8.78 15.02 -6.15
CA THR A 96 8.67 15.29 -4.70
C THR A 96 10.02 15.72 -4.12
N VAL A 97 11.11 15.03 -4.46
CA VAL A 97 12.46 15.42 -4.01
C VAL A 97 12.83 16.80 -4.54
N GLN A 98 12.59 17.07 -5.82
CA GLN A 98 12.91 18.37 -6.42
C GLN A 98 12.12 19.51 -5.76
N GLY A 99 10.84 19.30 -5.44
CA GLY A 99 10.03 20.28 -4.72
C GLY A 99 10.63 20.62 -3.34
N LEU A 100 10.99 19.61 -2.56
CA LEU A 100 11.60 19.79 -1.24
C LEU A 100 12.99 20.42 -1.31
N VAL A 101 13.82 19.99 -2.26
CA VAL A 101 15.14 20.60 -2.49
C VAL A 101 14.98 22.08 -2.85
N THR A 102 14.04 22.41 -3.74
CA THR A 102 13.77 23.80 -4.14
C THR A 102 13.33 24.65 -2.94
N ALA A 103 12.44 24.11 -2.10
CA ALA A 103 11.92 24.82 -0.93
C ALA A 103 12.97 25.02 0.19
N HIS A 104 13.94 24.10 0.34
CA HIS A 104 14.81 24.06 1.52
C HIS A 104 16.32 24.18 1.26
N HIS A 105 16.77 24.22 0.00
CA HIS A 105 18.20 24.36 -0.31
C HIS A 105 18.74 25.74 0.10
N GLY A 106 17.97 26.80 -0.13
CA GLY A 106 18.36 28.17 0.25
C GLY A 106 19.58 28.73 -0.51
N MET A 107 20.08 28.03 -1.54
CA MET A 107 21.17 28.50 -2.42
C MET A 107 20.71 28.43 -3.89
N PRO A 108 20.02 29.45 -4.40
CA PRO A 108 19.40 29.39 -5.74
C PRO A 108 20.41 29.36 -6.90
N HIS A 109 21.65 29.80 -6.66
CA HIS A 109 22.72 29.84 -7.66
C HIS A 109 23.56 28.56 -7.71
N LYS A 110 23.28 27.58 -6.86
CA LYS A 110 24.03 26.32 -6.76
C LYS A 110 23.08 25.14 -6.84
N SER A 111 23.41 24.13 -7.64
CA SER A 111 22.69 22.86 -7.62
C SER A 111 22.96 22.12 -6.31
N ALA A 112 21.91 21.57 -5.69
CA ALA A 112 22.05 20.78 -4.48
C ALA A 112 22.68 19.42 -4.80
N LYS A 113 23.63 18.97 -3.97
CA LYS A 113 24.15 17.61 -4.03
C LYS A 113 23.22 16.66 -3.28
N VAL A 114 22.50 15.83 -4.04
CA VAL A 114 21.51 14.88 -3.53
C VAL A 114 22.06 13.45 -3.59
N GLY A 115 21.76 12.65 -2.57
CA GLY A 115 21.98 11.21 -2.59
C GLY A 115 20.80 10.42 -2.03
N LEU A 116 20.74 9.14 -2.33
CA LEU A 116 19.86 8.18 -1.71
C LEU A 116 20.61 7.49 -0.57
N ILE A 117 19.94 7.34 0.58
CA ILE A 117 20.44 6.56 1.70
C ILE A 117 19.47 5.42 1.98
N GLY A 118 20.01 4.22 2.19
CA GLY A 118 19.20 3.06 2.46
C GLY A 118 20.04 1.84 2.79
N HIS A 119 19.34 0.75 3.07
CA HIS A 119 19.96 -0.53 3.35
C HIS A 119 19.69 -1.50 2.20
N SER A 120 20.73 -2.18 1.71
CA SER A 120 20.59 -3.23 0.71
C SER A 120 20.02 -4.51 1.34
N LYS A 121 18.70 -4.57 1.48
CA LYS A 121 17.96 -5.83 1.72
C LYS A 121 17.51 -6.41 0.38
N ASP A 122 17.67 -7.72 0.21
CA ASP A 122 17.31 -8.54 -0.97
C ASP A 122 16.07 -8.04 -1.75
N HIS A 123 16.15 -8.10 -3.08
CA HIS A 123 15.20 -7.65 -4.11
C HIS A 123 14.68 -6.19 -4.04
N SER A 124 14.72 -5.55 -2.87
CA SER A 124 14.23 -4.18 -2.63
C SER A 124 15.26 -3.09 -2.91
N SER A 125 16.52 -3.43 -3.14
CA SER A 125 17.58 -2.48 -3.53
C SER A 125 17.53 -2.10 -5.01
N PHE A 126 16.64 -2.72 -5.80
CA PHE A 126 16.48 -2.45 -7.22
C PHE A 126 16.18 -0.97 -7.48
N TYR A 127 15.32 -0.35 -6.67
CA TYR A 127 14.93 1.05 -6.89
C TYR A 127 16.11 2.02 -6.73
N LEU A 128 17.14 1.69 -5.95
CA LEU A 128 18.32 2.54 -5.80
C LEU A 128 19.04 2.74 -7.15
N LYS A 129 18.92 1.79 -8.08
CA LYS A 129 19.47 1.87 -9.43
C LYS A 129 18.63 2.73 -10.38
N LEU A 130 17.39 3.07 -10.00
CA LEU A 130 16.48 3.87 -10.82
C LEU A 130 16.79 5.37 -10.78
N PHE A 131 17.75 5.81 -9.96
CA PHE A 131 18.10 7.22 -9.78
C PHE A 131 19.62 7.47 -9.99
N PRO A 132 20.16 7.21 -11.19
CA PRO A 132 21.59 7.36 -11.47
C PRO A 132 22.13 8.80 -11.31
N GLN A 133 21.24 9.80 -11.28
CA GLN A 133 21.59 11.20 -11.05
C GLN A 133 21.95 11.53 -9.59
N TRP A 134 21.63 10.65 -8.63
CA TRP A 134 21.88 10.86 -7.21
C TRP A 134 22.99 9.95 -6.70
N GLY A 135 23.77 10.43 -5.73
CA GLY A 135 24.73 9.57 -5.03
C GLY A 135 24.03 8.44 -4.26
N SER A 136 24.76 7.39 -3.89
CA SER A 136 24.21 6.30 -3.07
C SER A 136 25.03 6.15 -1.79
N VAL A 137 24.34 6.05 -0.66
CA VAL A 137 24.91 5.82 0.66
C VAL A 137 24.29 4.55 1.21
N GLU A 138 25.09 3.49 1.26
CA GLU A 138 24.69 2.23 1.85
C GLU A 138 24.87 2.28 3.37
N VAL A 139 23.87 1.77 4.09
CA VAL A 139 23.88 1.65 5.55
C VAL A 139 23.79 0.19 5.92
N GLU A 140 24.61 -0.26 6.87
CA GLU A 140 24.54 -1.62 7.41
C GLU A 140 23.21 -1.85 8.15
N ASN A 141 22.72 -3.09 8.12
CA ASN A 141 21.50 -3.46 8.85
C ASN A 141 21.77 -3.40 10.35
N VAL A 142 21.12 -2.48 11.06
CA VAL A 142 21.23 -2.43 12.52
C VAL A 142 20.44 -3.58 13.13
N ASP A 143 21.16 -4.49 13.80
CA ASP A 143 20.65 -5.59 14.64
C ASP A 143 19.64 -6.53 13.95
N GLY A 144 19.65 -6.63 12.62
CA GLY A 144 18.72 -7.49 11.89
C GLY A 144 17.26 -7.04 11.93
N ILE A 145 16.96 -5.85 12.46
CA ILE A 145 15.58 -5.42 12.74
C ILE A 145 14.76 -5.32 11.43
N SER A 146 13.54 -5.85 11.47
CA SER A 146 12.59 -5.80 10.36
C SER A 146 11.18 -5.49 10.87
N ALA A 147 10.40 -4.79 10.06
CA ALA A 147 9.04 -4.40 10.39
C ALA A 147 8.05 -5.58 10.43
N THR A 148 8.30 -6.66 9.67
CA THR A 148 7.38 -7.81 9.60
C THR A 148 7.25 -8.54 10.93
N PRO A 149 8.34 -8.97 11.60
CA PRO A 149 8.26 -9.58 12.94
C PRO A 149 7.55 -8.68 13.96
N VAL A 150 7.77 -7.36 13.90
CA VAL A 150 7.10 -6.40 14.80
C VAL A 150 5.58 -6.41 14.59
N ARG A 151 5.11 -6.37 13.33
CA ARG A 151 3.67 -6.48 13.04
C ARG A 151 3.11 -7.83 13.45
N GLU A 152 3.81 -8.92 13.19
CA GLU A 152 3.40 -10.26 13.60
C GLU A 152 3.31 -10.39 15.12
N ALA A 153 4.20 -9.76 15.88
CA ALA A 153 4.11 -9.74 17.34
C ALA A 153 2.94 -8.89 17.85
N ILE A 154 2.65 -7.75 17.21
CA ILE A 154 1.53 -6.87 17.58
C ILE A 154 0.17 -7.50 17.25
N PHE A 155 0.01 -8.10 16.07
CA PHE A 155 -1.27 -8.59 15.56
C PHE A 155 -1.44 -10.11 15.65
N GLY A 156 -0.37 -10.89 15.78
CA GLY A 156 -0.36 -12.36 15.70
C GLY A 156 -0.65 -13.12 16.99
N VAL A 157 -1.02 -12.43 18.08
CA VAL A 157 -1.28 -13.07 19.37
C VAL A 157 -2.56 -13.94 19.34
N ASN A 158 -2.53 -15.05 20.09
CA ASN A 158 -3.62 -16.01 20.29
C ASN A 158 -4.98 -15.32 20.48
N GLN A 159 -6.04 -15.85 19.86
CA GLN A 159 -7.42 -15.31 19.89
C GLN A 159 -8.01 -15.11 21.30
N THR A 160 -7.38 -15.66 22.33
CA THR A 160 -7.80 -15.60 23.73
C THR A 160 -7.06 -14.55 24.56
N ASP A 161 -6.02 -13.91 24.03
CA ASP A 161 -5.25 -12.89 24.75
C ASP A 161 -5.86 -11.50 24.58
N ARG A 162 -6.58 -11.04 25.60
CA ARG A 162 -7.21 -9.71 25.64
C ARG A 162 -6.22 -8.56 25.72
N ARG A 163 -4.94 -8.82 26.04
CA ARG A 163 -3.89 -7.78 26.04
C ARG A 163 -3.19 -7.66 24.68
N GLY A 164 -3.33 -8.65 23.79
CA GLY A 164 -2.92 -8.56 22.38
C GLY A 164 -1.54 -7.95 22.18
N GLY A 165 -1.42 -6.99 21.27
CA GLY A 165 -0.17 -6.28 20.97
C GLY A 165 0.47 -5.55 22.15
N MET A 166 -0.27 -5.23 23.23
CA MET A 166 0.31 -4.59 24.42
C MET A 166 1.34 -5.47 25.11
N ASN A 167 1.15 -6.80 25.14
CA ASN A 167 2.11 -7.72 25.75
C ASN A 167 3.46 -7.68 25.03
N TYR A 168 3.45 -7.61 23.69
CA TYR A 168 4.67 -7.41 22.93
C TYR A 168 5.27 -6.03 23.22
N LEU A 169 4.47 -4.96 23.22
CA LEU A 169 4.98 -3.62 23.45
C LEU A 169 5.61 -3.46 24.84
N GLU A 170 5.14 -4.16 25.87
CA GLU A 170 5.72 -4.17 27.23
C GLU A 170 6.95 -5.08 27.38
N SER A 171 7.36 -5.79 26.31
CA SER A 171 8.48 -6.73 26.35
C SER A 171 9.83 -6.07 26.06
N SER A 172 10.91 -6.74 26.50
CA SER A 172 12.29 -6.38 26.15
C SER A 172 12.55 -6.43 24.65
N ASP A 173 11.86 -7.28 23.91
CA ASP A 173 12.03 -7.38 22.45
C ASP A 173 11.53 -6.11 21.77
N ALA A 174 10.43 -5.53 22.26
CA ALA A 174 9.96 -4.23 21.79
C ALA A 174 10.91 -3.09 22.18
N ASP A 175 11.55 -3.12 23.35
CA ASP A 175 12.60 -2.15 23.72
C ASP A 175 13.78 -2.15 22.74
N LEU A 176 14.19 -3.34 22.30
CA LEU A 176 15.29 -3.54 21.35
C LEU A 176 14.89 -3.17 19.91
N ALA A 177 13.62 -3.32 19.53
CA ALA A 177 13.17 -3.05 18.17
C ALA A 177 12.70 -1.60 17.95
N LEU A 178 12.07 -0.97 18.94
CA LEU A 178 11.30 0.26 18.78
C LEU A 178 11.86 1.42 19.63
N PRO A 179 11.90 2.66 19.12
CA PRO A 179 12.09 3.83 19.96
C PRO A 179 10.96 3.96 21.01
N ALA A 180 11.29 4.43 22.21
CA ALA A 180 10.32 4.51 23.32
C ALA A 180 9.07 5.33 22.96
N ALA A 181 9.26 6.50 22.34
CA ALA A 181 8.15 7.34 21.90
C ALA A 181 7.25 6.66 20.86
N VAL A 182 7.83 5.88 19.94
CA VAL A 182 7.07 5.11 18.95
C VAL A 182 6.26 4.01 19.62
N ARG A 183 6.85 3.31 20.59
CA ARG A 183 6.14 2.31 21.38
C ARG A 183 4.91 2.90 22.07
N GLU A 184 5.01 4.09 22.66
CA GLU A 184 3.85 4.77 23.27
C GLU A 184 2.74 5.05 22.27
N LYS A 185 3.08 5.46 21.04
CA LYS A 185 2.09 5.66 19.96
C LYS A 185 1.43 4.35 19.55
N LEU A 186 2.21 3.28 19.41
CA LEU A 186 1.71 1.95 19.10
C LEU A 186 0.80 1.40 20.22
N ALA A 187 1.14 1.67 21.48
CA ALA A 187 0.32 1.30 22.63
C ALA A 187 -1.04 2.01 22.59
N LYS A 188 -1.05 3.32 22.27
CA LYS A 188 -2.31 4.06 22.06
C LYS A 188 -3.11 3.50 20.90
N PHE A 189 -2.45 3.13 19.80
CA PHE A 189 -3.10 2.52 18.65
C PHE A 189 -3.77 1.19 19.00
N CYS A 190 -3.15 0.36 19.85
CA CYS A 190 -3.72 -0.91 20.30
C CYS A 190 -5.04 -0.76 21.08
N LEU A 191 -5.41 0.46 21.48
CA LEU A 191 -6.68 0.79 22.16
C LEU A 191 -7.75 1.34 21.19
N SER A 192 -7.47 1.42 19.89
CA SER A 192 -8.36 2.00 18.88
C SER A 192 -9.22 0.95 18.16
N GLU A 193 -10.35 1.38 17.60
CA GLU A 193 -11.19 0.55 16.73
C GLU A 193 -10.44 0.08 15.46
N ASP A 194 -9.54 0.92 14.94
CA ASP A 194 -8.69 0.59 13.79
C ASP A 194 -7.80 -0.64 14.07
N TYR A 195 -7.25 -0.74 15.28
CA TYR A 195 -6.47 -1.92 15.69
C TYR A 195 -7.35 -3.17 15.72
N GLU A 196 -8.55 -3.08 16.27
CA GLU A 196 -9.49 -4.21 16.32
C GLU A 196 -9.83 -4.71 14.92
N GLU A 197 -10.12 -3.80 13.98
CA GLU A 197 -10.43 -4.17 12.59
C GLU A 197 -9.25 -4.85 11.88
N ILE A 198 -8.03 -4.32 12.04
CA ILE A 198 -6.82 -4.97 11.49
C ILE A 198 -6.58 -6.32 12.15
N LYS A 199 -6.81 -6.45 13.47
CA LYS A 199 -6.66 -7.73 14.19
C LYS A 199 -7.66 -8.77 13.67
N TYR A 200 -8.91 -8.39 13.46
CA TYR A 200 -9.91 -9.29 12.89
C TYR A 200 -9.55 -9.74 11.47
N GLU A 201 -9.06 -8.81 10.64
CA GLU A 201 -8.57 -9.15 9.31
C GLU A 201 -7.34 -10.05 9.34
N HIS A 202 -6.39 -9.77 10.23
CA HIS A 202 -5.22 -10.60 10.46
C HIS A 202 -5.61 -12.04 10.82
N ASP A 203 -6.53 -12.21 11.77
CA ASP A 203 -6.99 -13.53 12.21
C ASP A 203 -7.76 -14.27 11.10
N PHE A 204 -8.54 -13.55 10.30
CA PHE A 204 -9.18 -14.09 9.11
C PHE A 204 -8.14 -14.61 8.11
N ILE A 205 -7.12 -13.81 7.79
CA ILE A 205 -6.05 -14.18 6.86
C ILE A 205 -5.24 -15.37 7.40
N ALA A 206 -4.90 -15.38 8.69
CA ALA A 206 -4.19 -16.48 9.31
C ALA A 206 -4.99 -17.79 9.25
N LYS A 207 -6.29 -17.73 9.53
CA LYS A 207 -7.20 -18.87 9.36
C LYS A 207 -7.28 -19.32 7.92
N TYR A 208 -7.38 -18.39 6.98
CA TYR A 208 -7.43 -18.67 5.54
C TYR A 208 -6.17 -19.40 5.08
N LYS A 209 -4.98 -18.89 5.42
CA LYS A 209 -3.69 -19.54 5.10
C LYS A 209 -3.55 -20.92 5.72
N ARG A 210 -4.00 -21.09 6.98
CA ARG A 210 -3.97 -22.39 7.68
C ARG A 210 -4.83 -23.44 6.98
N ALA A 211 -5.95 -23.06 6.36
CA ALA A 211 -6.78 -24.01 5.60
C ALA A 211 -6.04 -24.63 4.40
N TRP A 212 -4.97 -24.00 3.92
CA TRP A 212 -4.13 -24.48 2.83
C TRP A 212 -2.84 -25.19 3.29
N SER A 213 -2.60 -25.34 4.60
CA SER A 213 -1.31 -25.84 5.11
C SER A 213 -1.01 -27.30 4.76
N ALA A 214 -2.03 -28.08 4.40
CA ALA A 214 -1.89 -29.47 3.98
C ALA A 214 -1.76 -29.64 2.45
N ALA A 215 -1.78 -28.55 1.68
CA ALA A 215 -1.59 -28.62 0.24
C ALA A 215 -0.15 -29.07 -0.09
N PRO A 216 0.06 -29.90 -1.13
CA PRO A 216 1.38 -30.41 -1.49
C PRO A 216 2.34 -29.31 -1.99
N TYR A 217 1.79 -28.18 -2.46
CA TYR A 217 2.52 -27.00 -2.89
C TYR A 217 1.79 -25.75 -2.40
N ALA A 218 2.53 -24.64 -2.28
CA ALA A 218 1.93 -23.35 -1.96
C ALA A 218 0.87 -22.99 -3.03
N PRO A 219 -0.38 -22.64 -2.62
CA PRO A 219 -1.45 -22.39 -3.57
C PRO A 219 -1.21 -21.07 -4.33
N THR A 220 -1.63 -21.07 -5.59
CA THR A 220 -1.81 -19.85 -6.39
C THR A 220 -3.30 -19.67 -6.65
N PHE A 221 -3.83 -18.52 -6.28
CA PHE A 221 -5.22 -18.16 -6.45
C PHE A 221 -5.41 -17.40 -7.76
N VAL A 222 -6.47 -17.70 -8.49
CA VAL A 222 -6.84 -17.02 -9.73
C VAL A 222 -8.19 -16.33 -9.52
N THR A 223 -8.20 -15.02 -9.76
CA THR A 223 -9.41 -14.19 -9.70
C THR A 223 -9.62 -13.45 -11.01
N VAL A 224 -10.80 -12.86 -11.15
CA VAL A 224 -11.18 -12.01 -12.29
C VAL A 224 -11.83 -10.75 -11.75
N ASP A 225 -11.60 -9.63 -12.45
CA ASP A 225 -12.18 -8.33 -12.08
C ASP A 225 -12.75 -7.62 -13.31
N ALA A 226 -13.89 -6.96 -13.15
CA ALA A 226 -14.56 -6.22 -14.22
C ALA A 226 -14.34 -4.71 -14.05
N VAL A 227 -13.55 -4.08 -14.93
CA VAL A 227 -13.40 -2.62 -14.99
C VAL A 227 -14.47 -2.08 -15.94
N ILE A 228 -15.67 -1.81 -15.41
CA ILE A 228 -16.78 -1.28 -16.22
C ILE A 228 -16.75 0.24 -16.18
N VAL A 229 -16.61 0.87 -17.35
CA VAL A 229 -16.61 2.33 -17.49
C VAL A 229 -17.78 2.77 -18.37
N GLN A 230 -18.46 3.84 -17.97
CA GLN A 230 -19.43 4.54 -18.80
C GLN A 230 -19.50 6.02 -18.44
N SER A 231 -19.48 6.90 -19.45
CA SER A 231 -19.62 8.36 -19.25
C SER A 231 -18.74 8.93 -18.13
N GLY A 232 -17.46 8.50 -18.03
CA GLY A 232 -16.53 8.96 -17.01
C GLY A 232 -16.77 8.44 -15.59
N HIS A 233 -17.55 7.36 -15.44
CA HIS A 233 -17.79 6.68 -14.17
C HIS A 233 -17.31 5.23 -14.24
N VAL A 234 -16.81 4.71 -13.12
CA VAL A 234 -16.47 3.30 -12.95
C VAL A 234 -17.47 2.62 -12.00
N LEU A 235 -17.87 1.38 -12.33
CA LEU A 235 -18.73 0.58 -11.47
C LEU A 235 -17.91 -0.08 -10.37
N LEU A 236 -18.28 0.15 -9.11
CA LEU A 236 -17.64 -0.45 -7.94
C LEU A 236 -18.67 -1.10 -7.02
N VAL A 237 -18.17 -1.98 -6.15
CA VAL A 237 -18.92 -2.61 -5.06
C VAL A 237 -18.29 -2.32 -3.70
N GLU A 238 -19.09 -2.22 -2.65
CA GLU A 238 -18.60 -2.21 -1.26
C GLU A 238 -18.50 -3.66 -0.74
N ARG A 239 -17.29 -4.07 -0.35
CA ARG A 239 -17.00 -5.43 0.13
C ARG A 239 -17.70 -5.71 1.48
N LYS A 240 -18.54 -6.75 1.57
CA LYS A 240 -19.11 -7.18 2.86
C LYS A 240 -18.18 -8.07 3.68
N SER A 241 -17.30 -8.80 3.00
CA SER A 241 -16.48 -9.87 3.57
C SER A 241 -15.02 -9.46 3.67
N ARG A 242 -14.30 -10.09 4.62
CA ARG A 242 -12.87 -9.90 4.79
C ARG A 242 -12.07 -10.70 3.75
N PRO A 243 -10.86 -10.27 3.41
CA PRO A 243 -10.23 -9.00 3.79
C PRO A 243 -10.82 -7.80 3.04
N GLY A 244 -10.53 -6.58 3.49
CA GLY A 244 -10.98 -5.32 2.91
C GLY A 244 -12.45 -5.01 3.14
N LYS A 245 -13.04 -5.50 4.23
CA LYS A 245 -14.45 -5.27 4.54
C LYS A 245 -14.73 -3.76 4.63
N GLY A 246 -15.76 -3.30 3.93
CA GLY A 246 -16.16 -1.89 3.85
C GLY A 246 -15.41 -1.06 2.80
N LEU A 247 -14.36 -1.60 2.17
CA LEU A 247 -13.67 -0.94 1.07
C LEU A 247 -14.44 -1.09 -0.24
N LEU A 248 -14.24 -0.13 -1.14
CA LEU A 248 -14.70 -0.23 -2.53
C LEU A 248 -13.78 -1.16 -3.32
N ALA A 249 -14.34 -1.96 -4.21
CA ALA A 249 -13.60 -2.85 -5.09
C ALA A 249 -14.24 -2.87 -6.48
N LEU A 250 -13.45 -3.32 -7.45
CA LEU A 250 -13.98 -3.76 -8.73
C LEU A 250 -14.86 -5.00 -8.50
N PRO A 251 -15.97 -5.16 -9.24
CA PRO A 251 -16.74 -6.38 -9.20
C PRO A 251 -15.90 -7.56 -9.68
N GLY A 252 -15.76 -8.59 -8.86
CA GLY A 252 -14.78 -9.64 -9.12
C GLY A 252 -14.68 -10.70 -8.03
N GLY A 253 -14.12 -11.84 -8.42
CA GLY A 253 -14.11 -13.02 -7.55
C GLY A 253 -13.26 -14.15 -8.10
N PHE A 254 -13.43 -15.33 -7.53
CA PHE A 254 -12.65 -16.51 -7.89
C PHE A 254 -13.17 -17.15 -9.18
N VAL A 255 -12.26 -17.77 -9.92
CA VAL A 255 -12.61 -18.58 -11.09
C VAL A 255 -12.98 -19.99 -10.64
N ASP A 256 -14.13 -20.48 -11.09
CA ASP A 256 -14.58 -21.85 -10.88
C ASP A 256 -13.85 -22.84 -11.80
N GLN A 257 -13.87 -24.12 -11.43
CA GLN A 257 -13.10 -25.17 -12.12
C GLN A 257 -13.49 -25.39 -13.58
N ASN A 258 -14.75 -25.09 -13.95
CA ASN A 258 -15.32 -25.45 -15.25
C ASN A 258 -15.83 -24.25 -16.04
N GLU A 259 -15.20 -23.08 -15.88
CA GLU A 259 -15.56 -21.86 -16.62
C GLU A 259 -14.34 -21.17 -17.25
N LYS A 260 -14.58 -20.32 -18.25
CA LYS A 260 -13.55 -19.46 -18.83
C LYS A 260 -13.41 -18.19 -18.00
N LEU A 261 -12.24 -17.56 -18.04
CA LEU A 261 -11.97 -16.30 -17.32
C LEU A 261 -13.00 -15.19 -17.60
N LEU A 262 -13.36 -14.99 -18.87
CA LEU A 262 -14.37 -13.99 -19.23
C LEU A 262 -15.76 -14.37 -18.72
N ASP A 263 -16.12 -15.66 -18.75
CA ASP A 263 -17.42 -16.10 -18.24
C ASP A 263 -17.50 -15.95 -16.72
N ALA A 264 -16.40 -16.24 -16.00
CA ALA A 264 -16.24 -15.96 -14.57
C ALA A 264 -16.40 -14.45 -14.28
N CYS A 265 -15.72 -13.60 -15.04
CA CYS A 265 -15.79 -12.14 -14.87
C CYS A 265 -17.21 -11.61 -15.03
N LEU A 266 -17.93 -12.10 -16.05
CA LEU A 266 -19.32 -11.72 -16.30
C LEU A 266 -20.28 -12.33 -15.25
N ARG A 267 -20.00 -13.51 -14.70
CA ARG A 267 -20.75 -14.11 -13.60
C ARG A 267 -20.62 -13.27 -12.33
N GLU A 268 -19.40 -13.02 -11.88
CA GLU A 268 -19.10 -12.21 -10.68
C GLU A 268 -19.71 -10.81 -10.79
N LEU A 269 -19.52 -10.14 -11.94
CA LEU A 269 -20.14 -8.84 -12.22
C LEU A 269 -21.66 -8.88 -11.99
N ARG A 270 -22.34 -9.93 -12.46
CA ARG A 270 -23.80 -10.06 -12.32
C ARG A 270 -24.23 -10.35 -10.90
N GLU A 271 -23.52 -11.26 -10.23
CA GLU A 271 -23.78 -11.67 -8.86
C GLU A 271 -23.65 -10.48 -7.92
N GLU A 272 -22.61 -9.66 -8.06
CA GLU A 272 -22.33 -8.57 -7.13
C GLU A 272 -23.09 -7.27 -7.44
N THR A 273 -23.41 -6.98 -8.70
CA THR A 273 -23.95 -5.68 -9.11
C THR A 273 -25.36 -5.71 -9.68
N ARG A 274 -25.86 -6.90 -10.08
CA ARG A 274 -27.12 -7.08 -10.82
C ARG A 274 -27.28 -6.11 -12.00
N LEU A 275 -26.17 -5.68 -12.62
CA LEU A 275 -26.12 -4.72 -13.73
C LEU A 275 -27.13 -5.09 -14.82
N LYS A 276 -27.87 -4.11 -15.33
CA LYS A 276 -28.93 -4.31 -16.34
C LYS A 276 -28.46 -4.05 -17.78
N VAL A 277 -27.35 -4.66 -18.18
CA VAL A 277 -26.78 -4.58 -19.55
C VAL A 277 -26.69 -5.97 -20.15
N PRO A 278 -27.26 -6.31 -21.32
CA PRO A 278 -27.22 -7.67 -21.87
C PRO A 278 -25.80 -8.24 -22.05
N ALA A 279 -25.62 -9.56 -21.86
CA ALA A 279 -24.30 -10.19 -21.97
C ALA A 279 -23.62 -10.05 -23.36
N PRO A 280 -24.33 -10.08 -24.50
CA PRO A 280 -23.73 -9.80 -25.80
C PRO A 280 -23.15 -8.39 -25.90
N VAL A 281 -23.81 -7.40 -25.27
CA VAL A 281 -23.33 -6.01 -25.22
C VAL A 281 -22.05 -5.94 -24.39
N LEU A 282 -22.04 -6.53 -23.20
CA LEU A 282 -20.83 -6.56 -22.35
C LEU A 282 -19.63 -7.18 -23.09
N ARG A 283 -19.85 -8.30 -23.79
CA ARG A 283 -18.79 -8.96 -24.57
C ARG A 283 -18.30 -8.11 -25.74
N GLY A 284 -19.21 -7.43 -26.45
CA GLY A 284 -18.86 -6.52 -27.55
C GLY A 284 -18.18 -5.23 -27.10
N SER A 285 -18.31 -4.87 -25.82
CA SER A 285 -17.75 -3.66 -25.21
C SER A 285 -16.37 -3.86 -24.56
N ILE A 286 -15.78 -5.06 -24.63
CA ILE A 286 -14.44 -5.30 -24.08
C ILE A 286 -13.40 -4.52 -24.91
N LYS A 287 -12.62 -3.67 -24.25
CA LYS A 287 -11.55 -2.87 -24.85
C LYS A 287 -10.16 -3.49 -24.60
N ALA A 288 -9.96 -4.04 -23.42
CA ALA A 288 -8.68 -4.62 -23.03
C ALA A 288 -8.88 -5.75 -22.00
N GLN A 289 -7.88 -6.61 -21.93
CA GLN A 289 -7.70 -7.60 -20.88
C GLN A 289 -6.25 -7.56 -20.44
N GLN A 290 -6.01 -7.53 -19.12
CA GLN A 290 -4.67 -7.52 -18.56
C GLN A 290 -4.59 -8.44 -17.33
N VAL A 291 -3.40 -8.97 -17.09
CA VAL A 291 -3.09 -9.79 -15.91
C VAL A 291 -2.37 -8.89 -14.91
N PHE A 292 -2.81 -8.96 -13.66
CA PHE A 292 -2.18 -8.27 -12.53
C PHE A 292 -1.69 -9.31 -11.53
N ASP A 293 -0.37 -9.40 -11.40
CA ASP A 293 0.31 -10.54 -10.80
C ASP A 293 1.37 -10.17 -9.75
N ASP A 294 1.38 -8.92 -9.26
CA ASP A 294 2.27 -8.50 -8.18
C ASP A 294 2.19 -9.53 -7.02
N PRO A 295 3.31 -10.15 -6.60
CA PRO A 295 3.29 -11.24 -5.62
C PRO A 295 2.69 -10.87 -4.26
N HIS A 296 2.55 -9.57 -3.98
CA HIS A 296 2.09 -9.05 -2.71
C HIS A 296 0.82 -8.20 -2.81
N ARG A 297 0.11 -8.24 -3.94
CA ARG A 297 -1.17 -7.51 -4.12
C ARG A 297 -2.24 -7.92 -3.11
N SER A 298 -2.26 -9.21 -2.74
CA SER A 298 -3.26 -9.78 -1.84
C SER A 298 -2.65 -10.38 -0.58
N ALA A 299 -3.23 -10.07 0.57
CA ALA A 299 -2.79 -10.60 1.86
C ALA A 299 -3.13 -12.09 2.06
N ARG A 300 -4.10 -12.62 1.29
CA ARG A 300 -4.57 -14.01 1.37
C ARG A 300 -3.53 -15.03 0.89
N GLY A 301 -2.61 -14.61 0.03
CA GLY A 301 -1.59 -15.44 -0.62
C GLY A 301 -1.33 -14.96 -2.05
N ARG A 302 -0.59 -15.74 -2.85
CA ARG A 302 -0.33 -15.39 -4.25
C ARG A 302 -1.66 -15.43 -5.02
N THR A 303 -2.21 -14.25 -5.29
CA THR A 303 -3.45 -14.08 -6.06
C THR A 303 -3.13 -13.34 -7.34
N ILE A 304 -3.42 -13.95 -8.47
CA ILE A 304 -3.31 -13.35 -9.80
C ILE A 304 -4.72 -13.00 -10.24
N THR A 305 -4.95 -11.75 -10.66
CA THR A 305 -6.24 -11.36 -11.22
C THR A 305 -6.16 -11.08 -12.71
N HIS A 306 -7.18 -11.50 -13.44
CA HIS A 306 -7.39 -11.14 -14.83
C HIS A 306 -8.47 -10.06 -14.88
N ALA A 307 -8.08 -8.83 -15.19
CA ALA A 307 -9.03 -7.74 -15.30
C ALA A 307 -9.51 -7.59 -16.75
N PHE A 308 -10.78 -7.25 -16.92
CA PHE A 308 -11.40 -6.96 -18.22
C PHE A 308 -11.93 -5.52 -18.22
N HIS A 309 -11.39 -4.67 -19.10
CA HIS A 309 -11.91 -3.32 -19.32
C HIS A 309 -13.08 -3.40 -20.29
N ILE A 310 -14.27 -3.04 -19.82
CA ILE A 310 -15.51 -3.01 -20.60
C ILE A 310 -16.00 -1.56 -20.61
N GLU A 311 -15.95 -0.95 -21.78
CA GLU A 311 -16.39 0.43 -21.97
C GLU A 311 -17.75 0.45 -22.66
N LEU A 312 -18.77 0.91 -21.93
CA LEU A 312 -20.12 1.04 -22.45
C LEU A 312 -20.26 2.35 -23.22
N GLU A 313 -21.08 2.34 -24.27
CA GLU A 313 -21.38 3.54 -25.05
C GLU A 313 -21.88 4.68 -24.16
N PRO A 314 -21.48 5.94 -24.42
CA PRO A 314 -21.94 7.09 -23.66
C PRO A 314 -23.46 7.17 -23.62
N SER A 315 -23.99 7.52 -22.45
CA SER A 315 -25.43 7.65 -22.19
C SER A 315 -25.68 8.80 -21.22
N SER A 316 -26.87 9.42 -21.34
CA SER A 316 -27.36 10.43 -20.39
C SER A 316 -27.76 9.82 -19.05
N GLU A 317 -28.02 8.50 -19.01
CA GLU A 317 -28.32 7.75 -17.79
C GLU A 317 -27.38 6.56 -17.65
N LEU A 318 -26.88 6.35 -16.43
CA LEU A 318 -26.07 5.19 -16.09
C LEU A 318 -26.98 3.96 -15.82
N PRO A 319 -26.59 2.75 -16.24
CA PRO A 319 -27.34 1.53 -15.99
C PRO A 319 -27.62 1.32 -14.50
N LYS A 320 -28.84 0.89 -14.19
CA LYS A 320 -29.23 0.56 -12.83
C LYS A 320 -28.43 -0.62 -12.30
N VAL A 321 -27.95 -0.48 -11.08
CA VAL A 321 -27.18 -1.49 -10.32
C VAL A 321 -27.80 -1.67 -8.93
N LYS A 322 -27.60 -2.86 -8.35
CA LYS A 322 -28.03 -3.20 -7.01
C LYS A 322 -27.05 -4.23 -6.43
N GLY A 323 -26.53 -3.97 -5.23
CA GLY A 323 -25.67 -4.92 -4.53
C GLY A 323 -26.32 -6.30 -4.39
N GLY A 324 -25.60 -7.35 -4.76
CA GLY A 324 -25.99 -8.74 -4.57
C GLY A 324 -25.45 -9.36 -3.29
N ASP A 325 -25.34 -10.70 -3.25
CA ASP A 325 -25.19 -11.49 -2.03
C ASP A 325 -23.97 -11.06 -1.17
N ASP A 326 -22.83 -10.72 -1.80
CA ASP A 326 -21.58 -10.31 -1.12
C ASP A 326 -21.22 -8.80 -1.16
N ALA A 327 -22.00 -7.96 -1.87
CA ALA A 327 -21.76 -6.50 -1.94
C ALA A 327 -22.81 -5.70 -1.16
N ARG A 328 -22.40 -4.78 -0.27
CA ARG A 328 -23.35 -3.99 0.55
C ARG A 328 -24.13 -3.03 -0.33
N GLN A 329 -23.47 -2.45 -1.32
CA GLN A 329 -24.01 -1.60 -2.38
C GLN A 329 -23.11 -1.71 -3.62
N ALA A 330 -23.71 -1.64 -4.81
CA ALA A 330 -23.00 -1.45 -6.08
C ALA A 330 -23.32 -0.03 -6.56
N MET A 331 -22.33 0.69 -7.05
CA MET A 331 -22.46 2.12 -7.37
C MET A 331 -21.52 2.55 -8.49
N TRP A 332 -21.97 3.53 -9.25
CA TRP A 332 -21.12 4.24 -10.21
C TRP A 332 -20.40 5.37 -9.49
N VAL A 333 -19.07 5.41 -9.61
CA VAL A 333 -18.23 6.44 -9.00
C VAL A 333 -17.57 7.24 -10.13
N PRO A 334 -17.64 8.58 -10.12
CA PRO A 334 -16.91 9.40 -11.07
C PRO A 334 -15.40 9.12 -10.99
N LEU A 335 -14.71 9.02 -12.12
CA LEU A 335 -13.26 8.74 -12.14
C LEU A 335 -12.46 9.80 -11.35
N ALA A 336 -12.92 11.06 -11.37
CA ALA A 336 -12.31 12.16 -10.63
C ALA A 336 -12.50 12.08 -9.10
N GLU A 337 -13.44 11.24 -8.62
CA GLU A 337 -13.74 11.06 -7.20
C GLU A 337 -13.10 9.79 -6.61
N LEU A 338 -12.32 9.06 -7.41
CA LEU A 338 -11.62 7.87 -6.94
C LEU A 338 -10.59 8.23 -5.87
N ASP A 339 -10.75 7.62 -4.70
CA ASP A 339 -9.88 7.81 -3.55
C ASP A 339 -9.09 6.51 -3.29
N PRO A 340 -7.76 6.48 -3.54
CA PRO A 340 -6.95 5.29 -3.30
C PRO A 340 -7.05 4.79 -1.85
N GLY A 341 -7.40 5.66 -0.88
CA GLY A 341 -7.55 5.32 0.52
C GLY A 341 -8.81 4.49 0.83
N LYS A 342 -9.71 4.33 -0.15
CA LYS A 342 -10.98 3.59 -0.01
C LYS A 342 -11.07 2.37 -0.91
N LEU A 343 -10.10 2.16 -1.80
CA LEU A 343 -10.10 1.05 -2.75
C LEU A 343 -9.32 -0.14 -2.22
N TYR A 344 -9.91 -1.32 -2.34
CA TYR A 344 -9.35 -2.59 -1.90
C TYR A 344 -8.07 -2.93 -2.68
N GLU A 345 -7.07 -3.43 -1.95
CA GLU A 345 -5.78 -3.88 -2.49
C GLU A 345 -5.17 -2.88 -3.48
N ASP A 346 -5.04 -3.28 -4.74
CA ASP A 346 -4.44 -2.53 -5.84
C ASP A 346 -5.50 -2.07 -6.86
N HIS A 347 -6.79 -2.16 -6.54
CA HIS A 347 -7.86 -1.90 -7.51
C HIS A 347 -7.84 -0.46 -8.04
N TYR A 348 -7.37 0.51 -7.24
CA TYR A 348 -7.12 1.86 -7.74
C TYR A 348 -6.11 1.85 -8.90
N PHE A 349 -4.99 1.15 -8.74
CA PHE A 349 -3.95 1.04 -9.77
C PHE A 349 -4.41 0.21 -10.98
N ILE A 350 -5.24 -0.82 -10.77
CA ILE A 350 -5.87 -1.58 -11.87
C ILE A 350 -6.76 -0.63 -12.70
N ILE A 351 -7.57 0.21 -12.06
CA ILE A 351 -8.42 1.17 -12.76
C ILE A 351 -7.56 2.15 -13.55
N GLN A 352 -6.54 2.75 -12.93
CA GLN A 352 -5.63 3.67 -13.61
C GLN A 352 -4.96 3.04 -14.83
N GLU A 353 -4.37 1.86 -14.67
CA GLU A 353 -3.68 1.14 -15.74
C GLU A 353 -4.64 0.78 -16.89
N MET A 354 -5.83 0.28 -16.57
CA MET A 354 -6.79 -0.19 -17.59
C MET A 354 -7.51 0.94 -18.32
N THR A 355 -7.61 2.12 -17.70
CA THR A 355 -8.34 3.28 -18.26
C THR A 355 -7.43 4.42 -18.72
N GLY A 356 -6.14 4.39 -18.37
CA GLY A 356 -5.13 5.39 -18.74
C GLY A 356 -5.21 6.71 -17.98
N ILE A 357 -5.79 6.74 -16.77
CA ILE A 357 -5.99 7.95 -15.96
C ILE A 357 -4.98 8.16 -14.82
#